data_AF-A0A7X7CUS7-F1
#
_entry.id   AF-A0A7X7CUS7-F1
#
_cell.length_a   1.000
_cell.length_b   1.000
_cell.length_c   1.000
_cell.angle_alpha   90.00
_cell.angle_beta   90.00
_cell.angle_gamma   90.00
#
_symmetry.space_group_name_H-M   'P 1'
#
loop_
_entity.id
_entity.type
_entity.pdbx_description
1 polymer ?
#
loop_
_entity_poly.entity_id
_entity_poly.type
_entity_poly.pdbx_seq_one_letter_code
_entity_poly.pdbx_strand_id
1 'polypeptide(L)'
;MKPRPFTLHEGVVAPLDIGNVDTDAIFPKQYGRSIAASGFGPVLFDNWRYLDAGDLDSDHSARRENPDFVLNREPYRRATILLARDNFGCGSSREHAAWALRDFGFRALIAPSFASIFAGNAITNGLLPIVLPGEVVDALFQWTETEAEPRCRIDLVACRVDIAGRTLDFQVNERDRRMLLEGWDQIERTLQHRAAIAAFERRWLREHPWLARAPVAGGRGSGRDRARESGPESGPESG
;
A
#
# COMPACT_ATOMS: atom_id res chain seq x y z
N MET A 1 0.12 6.59 4.10
CA MET A 1 -1.30 6.64 4.55
C MET A 1 -1.54 5.37 5.33
N LYS A 2 -2.04 5.47 6.58
CA LYS A 2 -2.24 4.31 7.44
C LYS A 2 -3.33 3.38 6.84
N PRO A 3 -3.10 2.08 6.67
CA PRO A 3 -4.11 1.14 6.22
C PRO A 3 -5.32 1.13 7.17
N ARG A 4 -6.53 0.96 6.61
CA ARG A 4 -7.72 0.77 7.43
C ARG A 4 -7.69 -0.63 8.07
N PRO A 5 -7.94 -0.76 9.39
CA PRO A 5 -8.13 -2.04 10.05
C PRO A 5 -9.08 -2.99 9.28
N PHE A 6 -8.68 -4.25 9.17
CA PHE A 6 -9.48 -5.32 8.59
C PHE A 6 -9.90 -6.27 9.71
N THR A 7 -11.18 -6.29 10.05
CA THR A 7 -11.75 -7.26 11.01
C THR A 7 -12.79 -8.12 10.31
N LEU A 8 -13.92 -7.52 9.97
CA LEU A 8 -14.99 -8.10 9.19
C LEU A 8 -15.20 -7.25 7.93
N HIS A 9 -15.32 -7.89 6.79
CA HIS A 9 -15.59 -7.21 5.52
C HIS A 9 -16.64 -7.97 4.73
N GLU A 10 -17.68 -7.30 4.27
CA GLU A 10 -18.66 -7.84 3.32
C GLU A 10 -18.59 -7.01 2.04
N GLY A 11 -18.62 -7.67 0.88
CA GLY A 11 -18.52 -6.99 -0.38
C GLY A 11 -18.88 -7.82 -1.60
N VAL A 12 -19.02 -7.12 -2.73
CA VAL A 12 -19.20 -7.74 -4.04
C VAL A 12 -17.87 -8.35 -4.49
N VAL A 13 -17.96 -9.57 -5.02
CA VAL A 13 -16.85 -10.35 -5.58
C VAL A 13 -16.77 -10.13 -7.08
N ALA A 14 -15.66 -9.60 -7.59
CA ALA A 14 -15.42 -9.53 -9.03
C ALA A 14 -14.62 -10.76 -9.52
N PRO A 15 -15.13 -11.54 -10.49
CA PRO A 15 -14.41 -12.65 -11.08
C PRO A 15 -13.45 -12.19 -12.20
N LEU A 16 -12.15 -12.28 -11.94
CA LEU A 16 -11.11 -12.09 -12.95
C LEU A 16 -10.58 -13.47 -13.38
N ASP A 17 -11.24 -14.08 -14.37
CA ASP A 17 -10.91 -15.42 -14.86
C ASP A 17 -9.70 -15.39 -15.82
N ILE A 18 -8.54 -15.01 -15.29
CA ILE A 18 -7.27 -14.94 -16.01
C ILE A 18 -6.17 -15.44 -15.07
N GLY A 19 -5.46 -16.50 -15.46
CA GLY A 19 -4.27 -17.02 -14.76
C GLY A 19 -3.04 -16.16 -15.01
N ASN A 20 -2.06 -16.23 -14.09
CA ASN A 20 -0.76 -15.57 -14.24
C ASN A 20 -0.85 -14.05 -14.50
N VAL A 21 -1.77 -13.38 -13.82
CA VAL A 21 -1.88 -11.91 -13.89
C VAL A 21 -0.64 -11.30 -13.24
N ASP A 22 0.23 -10.71 -14.05
CA ASP A 22 1.47 -10.10 -13.57
C ASP A 22 1.28 -8.67 -13.05
N THR A 23 2.31 -8.11 -12.42
CA THR A 23 2.27 -6.75 -11.88
C THR A 23 2.19 -5.66 -12.94
N ASP A 24 2.61 -5.90 -14.19
CA ASP A 24 2.41 -4.95 -15.30
C ASP A 24 0.96 -4.92 -15.77
N ALA A 25 0.27 -6.06 -15.73
CA ALA A 25 -1.17 -6.13 -16.00
C ALA A 25 -1.95 -5.36 -14.92
N ILE A 26 -1.61 -5.57 -13.64
CA ILE A 26 -2.27 -4.86 -12.52
C ILE A 26 -1.96 -3.36 -12.57
N PHE A 27 -0.70 -2.99 -12.73
CA PHE A 27 -0.23 -1.61 -12.76
C PHE A 27 0.81 -1.42 -13.87
N PRO A 28 0.40 -0.91 -15.04
CA PRO A 28 1.30 -0.79 -16.18
C PRO A 28 2.50 0.12 -15.92
N LYS A 29 3.69 -0.29 -16.40
CA LYS A 29 4.95 0.43 -16.21
C LYS A 29 4.94 1.92 -16.56
N GLN A 30 4.10 2.38 -17.49
CA GLN A 30 4.08 3.80 -17.89
C GLN A 30 3.72 4.74 -16.73
N TYR A 31 3.00 4.23 -15.73
CA TYR A 31 2.60 4.96 -14.53
C TYR A 31 3.68 4.96 -13.43
N GLY A 32 4.73 4.15 -13.57
CA GLY A 32 5.79 4.00 -12.57
C GLY A 32 6.69 5.23 -12.37
N ARG A 33 6.50 6.30 -13.16
CA ARG A 33 7.19 7.59 -13.00
C ARG A 33 6.49 8.52 -11.98
N SER A 34 5.27 8.17 -11.53
CA SER A 34 4.56 8.96 -10.52
C SER A 34 5.28 8.94 -9.17
N ILE A 35 5.25 10.07 -8.46
CA ILE A 35 5.69 10.18 -7.06
C ILE A 35 4.53 10.16 -6.07
N ALA A 36 3.29 10.02 -6.55
CA ALA A 36 2.11 9.97 -5.70
C ALA A 36 2.07 8.65 -4.90
N ALA A 37 1.53 8.70 -3.68
CA ALA A 37 1.36 7.52 -2.82
C ALA A 37 -0.06 6.92 -2.89
N SER A 38 -0.98 7.58 -3.60
CA SER A 38 -2.38 7.20 -3.75
C SER A 38 -3.00 7.85 -5.00
N GLY A 39 -4.21 7.42 -5.35
CA GLY A 39 -4.95 7.88 -6.52
C GLY A 39 -4.80 6.97 -7.73
N PHE A 40 -4.32 5.73 -7.53
CA PHE A 40 -4.03 4.78 -8.60
C PHE A 40 -5.20 3.85 -8.95
N GLY A 41 -6.37 4.03 -8.34
CA GLY A 41 -7.57 3.24 -8.65
C GLY A 41 -7.99 3.31 -10.14
N PRO A 42 -7.93 4.48 -10.80
CA PRO A 42 -8.24 4.57 -12.23
C PRO A 42 -7.25 3.80 -13.12
N VAL A 43 -5.98 3.65 -12.74
CA VAL A 43 -4.95 2.99 -13.57
C VAL A 43 -4.89 1.46 -13.37
N LEU A 44 -5.61 0.93 -12.38
CA LEU A 44 -5.67 -0.51 -12.13
C LEU A 44 -6.15 -1.23 -13.40
N PHE A 45 -5.41 -2.22 -13.91
CA PHE A 45 -5.76 -2.97 -15.12
C PHE A 45 -5.98 -2.11 -16.36
N ASP A 46 -5.25 -1.01 -16.51
CA ASP A 46 -5.49 0.00 -17.56
C ASP A 46 -5.66 -0.59 -18.96
N ASN A 47 -4.70 -1.42 -19.39
CA ASN A 47 -4.68 -2.05 -20.72
C ASN A 47 -5.88 -2.97 -21.00
N TRP A 48 -6.59 -3.39 -19.96
CA TRP A 48 -7.79 -4.22 -20.08
C TRP A 48 -9.07 -3.41 -19.87
N ARG A 49 -9.01 -2.39 -19.01
CA ARG A 49 -10.15 -1.53 -18.67
C ARG A 49 -10.47 -0.48 -19.70
N TYR A 50 -9.52 -0.02 -20.50
CA TYR A 50 -9.73 1.06 -21.44
C TYR A 50 -9.39 0.64 -22.86
N LEU A 51 -10.10 1.19 -23.84
CA LEU A 51 -9.93 0.92 -25.27
C LEU A 51 -8.89 1.85 -25.92
N ASP A 52 -8.63 2.99 -25.30
CA ASP A 52 -7.59 3.94 -25.66
C ASP A 52 -6.38 3.81 -24.75
N ALA A 53 -5.21 4.22 -25.22
CA ALA A 53 -3.98 4.19 -24.44
C ALA A 53 -3.99 5.30 -23.37
N GLY A 54 -3.41 5.00 -22.20
CA GLY A 54 -3.28 5.94 -21.09
C GLY A 54 -1.85 6.10 -20.60
N ASP A 55 -1.60 7.24 -19.99
CA ASP A 55 -0.36 7.59 -19.29
C ASP A 55 -0.65 8.49 -18.07
N LEU A 56 0.41 9.00 -17.45
CA LEU A 56 0.31 9.84 -16.25
C LEU A 56 -0.43 11.15 -16.46
N ASP A 57 -0.43 11.69 -17.67
CA ASP A 57 -1.02 12.98 -17.99
C ASP A 57 -2.47 12.83 -18.51
N SER A 58 -2.93 11.59 -18.69
CA SER A 58 -4.25 11.27 -19.19
C SER A 58 -5.35 11.56 -18.16
N ASP A 59 -6.45 12.19 -18.61
CA ASP A 59 -7.69 12.26 -17.83
C ASP A 59 -8.45 10.93 -17.93
N HIS A 60 -8.30 10.09 -16.90
CA HIS A 60 -8.88 8.75 -16.87
C HIS A 60 -10.41 8.76 -16.79
N SER A 61 -11.04 9.89 -16.44
CA SER A 61 -12.50 10.01 -16.40
C SER A 61 -13.13 10.18 -17.78
N ALA A 62 -12.34 10.60 -18.78
CA ALA A 62 -12.79 10.84 -20.14
C ALA A 62 -12.48 9.66 -21.10
N ARG A 63 -11.78 8.64 -20.61
CA ARG A 63 -11.32 7.49 -21.41
C ARG A 63 -12.45 6.50 -21.67
N ARG A 64 -12.41 5.86 -22.84
CA ARG A 64 -13.43 4.88 -23.23
C ARG A 64 -13.14 3.57 -22.54
N GLU A 65 -14.02 3.19 -21.64
CA GLU A 65 -13.94 1.90 -20.97
C GLU A 65 -14.24 0.74 -21.92
N ASN A 66 -13.53 -0.36 -21.75
CA ASN A 66 -13.80 -1.62 -22.40
C ASN A 66 -15.02 -2.28 -21.74
N PRO A 67 -16.17 -2.42 -22.44
CA PRO A 67 -17.39 -2.97 -21.85
C PRO A 67 -17.29 -4.46 -21.54
N ASP A 68 -16.30 -5.17 -22.09
CA ASP A 68 -16.09 -6.60 -21.86
C ASP A 68 -15.23 -6.89 -20.63
N PHE A 69 -14.55 -5.87 -20.08
CA PHE A 69 -13.75 -6.05 -18.88
C PHE A 69 -14.62 -6.07 -17.62
N VAL A 70 -14.40 -7.07 -16.76
CA VAL A 70 -15.26 -7.35 -15.60
C VAL A 70 -15.48 -6.14 -14.70
N LEU A 71 -14.43 -5.37 -14.37
CA LEU A 71 -14.54 -4.24 -13.45
C LEU A 71 -15.26 -3.02 -14.04
N ASN A 72 -15.58 -3.03 -15.33
CA ASN A 72 -16.37 -1.98 -15.99
C ASN A 72 -17.86 -2.37 -16.08
N ARG A 73 -18.27 -3.50 -15.51
CA ARG A 73 -19.67 -3.95 -15.50
C ARG A 73 -20.26 -3.80 -14.10
N GLU A 74 -21.54 -3.44 -14.02
CA GLU A 74 -22.28 -3.60 -12.76
C GLU A 74 -22.56 -5.08 -12.52
N PRO A 75 -22.46 -5.59 -11.27
CA PRO A 75 -22.18 -4.85 -10.03
C PRO A 75 -20.67 -4.73 -9.68
N TYR A 76 -19.78 -5.21 -10.53
CA TYR A 76 -18.34 -5.34 -10.25
C TYR A 76 -17.59 -4.01 -10.17
N ARG A 77 -18.16 -2.91 -10.66
CA ARG A 77 -17.64 -1.54 -10.45
C ARG A 77 -17.48 -1.18 -8.98
N ARG A 78 -18.31 -1.73 -8.11
CA ARG A 78 -18.25 -1.56 -6.64
C ARG A 78 -17.63 -2.76 -5.93
N ALA A 79 -16.97 -3.65 -6.66
CA ALA A 79 -16.33 -4.82 -6.07
C ALA A 79 -15.24 -4.41 -5.08
N THR A 80 -15.24 -5.07 -3.94
CA THR A 80 -14.22 -4.88 -2.90
C THR A 80 -13.50 -6.19 -2.58
N ILE A 81 -13.86 -7.28 -3.26
CA ILE A 81 -13.23 -8.58 -3.19
C ILE A 81 -12.93 -9.01 -4.63
N LEU A 82 -11.69 -9.39 -4.92
CA LEU A 82 -11.30 -9.92 -6.23
C LEU A 82 -11.18 -11.44 -6.15
N LEU A 83 -11.88 -12.16 -7.01
CA LEU A 83 -11.65 -13.59 -7.24
C LEU A 83 -10.74 -13.72 -8.47
N ALA A 84 -9.57 -14.31 -8.29
CA ALA A 84 -8.57 -14.46 -9.35
C ALA A 84 -8.10 -15.91 -9.47
N ARG A 85 -7.39 -16.19 -10.57
CA ARG A 85 -6.74 -17.48 -10.81
C ARG A 85 -5.34 -17.54 -10.19
N ASP A 86 -4.66 -18.64 -10.43
CA ASP A 86 -3.36 -18.95 -9.88
C ASP A 86 -2.27 -17.95 -10.31
N ASN A 87 -1.23 -17.88 -9.47
CA ASN A 87 -0.04 -17.06 -9.68
C ASN A 87 -0.35 -15.56 -9.88
N PHE A 88 -1.34 -15.05 -9.14
CA PHE A 88 -1.73 -13.64 -9.21
C PHE A 88 -0.64 -12.73 -8.61
N GLY A 89 -0.37 -11.60 -9.27
CA GLY A 89 0.65 -10.63 -8.91
C GLY A 89 2.08 -11.09 -9.24
N CYS A 90 2.24 -11.99 -10.19
CA CYS A 90 3.56 -12.48 -10.61
C CYS A 90 4.36 -11.43 -11.39
N GLY A 91 5.58 -11.79 -11.81
CA GLY A 91 6.48 -10.88 -12.50
C GLY A 91 7.29 -10.00 -11.54
N SER A 92 7.47 -8.72 -11.90
CA SER A 92 8.40 -7.85 -11.19
C SER A 92 7.84 -7.33 -9.86
N SER A 93 8.73 -7.03 -8.91
CA SER A 93 8.36 -6.44 -7.62
C SER A 93 7.88 -4.99 -7.82
N ARG A 94 6.57 -4.78 -7.84
CA ARG A 94 5.96 -3.44 -7.90
C ARG A 94 4.96 -3.26 -6.77
N GLU A 95 5.31 -2.43 -5.80
CA GLU A 95 4.39 -2.08 -4.71
C GLU A 95 3.14 -1.34 -5.22
N HIS A 96 3.31 -0.54 -6.28
CA HIS A 96 2.22 0.18 -6.96
C HIS A 96 1.04 -0.71 -7.39
N ALA A 97 1.27 -2.00 -7.67
CA ALA A 97 0.20 -2.94 -7.99
C ALA A 97 -0.77 -3.12 -6.80
N ALA A 98 -0.23 -3.21 -5.57
CA ALA A 98 -1.05 -3.27 -4.36
C ALA A 98 -1.75 -1.93 -4.08
N TRP A 99 -1.10 -0.80 -4.39
CA TRP A 99 -1.72 0.52 -4.24
C TRP A 99 -2.91 0.71 -5.18
N ALA A 100 -2.79 0.31 -6.44
CA ALA A 100 -3.87 0.42 -7.41
C ALA A 100 -5.09 -0.41 -7.02
N LEU A 101 -4.88 -1.64 -6.54
CA LEU A 101 -5.96 -2.49 -6.00
C LEU A 101 -6.64 -1.85 -4.78
N ARG A 102 -5.85 -1.35 -3.82
CA ARG A 102 -6.36 -0.66 -2.63
C ARG A 102 -7.15 0.59 -3.00
N ASP A 103 -6.60 1.42 -3.88
CA ASP A 103 -7.18 2.70 -4.28
C ASP A 103 -8.43 2.54 -5.16
N PHE A 104 -8.53 1.42 -5.90
CA PHE A 104 -9.78 1.04 -6.56
C PHE A 104 -10.89 0.71 -5.55
N GLY A 105 -10.50 0.18 -4.38
CA GLY A 105 -11.43 -0.15 -3.29
C GLY A 105 -11.39 -1.61 -2.85
N PHE A 106 -10.50 -2.44 -3.42
CA PHE A 106 -10.34 -3.81 -2.95
C PHE A 106 -9.88 -3.85 -1.49
N ARG A 107 -10.37 -4.85 -0.77
CA ARG A 107 -10.03 -5.15 0.62
C ARG A 107 -9.45 -6.55 0.75
N ALA A 108 -9.90 -7.48 -0.07
CA ALA A 108 -9.40 -8.84 -0.11
C ALA A 108 -9.26 -9.37 -1.54
N LEU A 109 -8.36 -10.34 -1.71
CA LEU A 109 -8.11 -11.06 -2.94
C LEU A 109 -8.23 -12.54 -2.63
N ILE A 110 -8.93 -13.32 -3.44
CA ILE A 110 -9.10 -14.77 -3.29
C ILE A 110 -8.51 -15.43 -4.54
N ALA A 111 -7.55 -16.33 -4.37
CA ALA A 111 -6.93 -17.06 -5.46
C ALA A 111 -6.32 -18.40 -5.00
N PRO A 112 -6.00 -19.33 -5.93
CA PRO A 112 -5.27 -20.54 -5.59
C PRO A 112 -3.83 -20.29 -5.14
N SER A 113 -3.22 -19.21 -5.62
CA SER A 113 -1.88 -18.81 -5.23
C SER A 113 -1.59 -17.35 -5.59
N PHE A 114 -0.65 -16.76 -4.86
CA PHE A 114 -0.12 -15.41 -5.11
C PHE A 114 1.40 -15.47 -5.21
N ALA A 115 1.98 -14.59 -6.02
CA ALA A 115 3.42 -14.38 -5.96
C ALA A 115 3.83 -13.83 -4.58
N SER A 116 4.87 -14.41 -3.98
CA SER A 116 5.25 -14.16 -2.57
C SER A 116 5.54 -12.68 -2.28
N ILE A 117 6.22 -12.00 -3.20
CA ILE A 117 6.53 -10.57 -3.08
C ILE A 117 5.25 -9.74 -3.14
N PHE A 118 4.35 -10.04 -4.08
CA PHE A 118 3.07 -9.35 -4.20
C PHE A 118 2.22 -9.54 -2.95
N ALA A 119 2.13 -10.76 -2.41
CA ALA A 119 1.38 -11.04 -1.18
C ALA A 119 1.88 -10.21 0.01
N GLY A 120 3.21 -10.06 0.17
CA GLY A 120 3.79 -9.20 1.21
C GLY A 120 3.44 -7.70 1.03
N ASN A 121 3.45 -7.21 -0.21
CA ASN A 121 3.04 -5.85 -0.54
C ASN A 121 1.54 -5.63 -0.30
N ALA A 122 0.70 -6.61 -0.62
CA ALA A 122 -0.74 -6.58 -0.37
C ALA A 122 -1.02 -6.40 1.13
N ILE A 123 -0.44 -7.26 1.99
CA ILE A 123 -0.58 -7.16 3.45
C ILE A 123 -0.13 -5.80 3.97
N THR A 124 1.05 -5.33 3.53
CA THR A 124 1.60 -4.03 3.95
C THR A 124 0.67 -2.86 3.59
N ASN A 125 -0.14 -3.03 2.54
CA ASN A 125 -1.07 -2.02 2.06
C ASN A 125 -2.52 -2.27 2.48
N GLY A 126 -2.77 -3.16 3.44
CA GLY A 126 -4.10 -3.41 4.01
C GLY A 126 -5.02 -4.28 3.16
N LEU A 127 -4.46 -5.01 2.19
CA LEU A 127 -5.18 -5.99 1.37
C LEU A 127 -4.93 -7.39 1.94
N LEU A 128 -6.01 -8.17 2.09
CA LEU A 128 -5.94 -9.55 2.56
C LEU A 128 -5.90 -10.54 1.37
N PRO A 129 -4.75 -11.13 1.05
CA PRO A 129 -4.70 -12.28 0.14
C PRO A 129 -5.18 -13.55 0.87
N ILE A 130 -6.16 -14.22 0.30
CA ILE A 130 -6.78 -15.45 0.80
C ILE A 130 -6.47 -16.55 -0.20
N VAL A 131 -5.72 -17.55 0.25
CA VAL A 131 -5.40 -18.74 -0.54
C VAL A 131 -6.45 -19.81 -0.27
N LEU A 132 -7.12 -20.27 -1.32
CA LEU A 132 -8.07 -21.39 -1.28
C LEU A 132 -7.63 -22.49 -2.25
N PRO A 133 -8.06 -23.75 -2.07
CA PRO A 133 -7.80 -24.81 -3.04
C PRO A 133 -8.34 -24.47 -4.43
N GLY A 134 -7.66 -24.94 -5.48
CA GLY A 134 -8.01 -24.64 -6.87
C GLY A 134 -9.43 -25.05 -7.23
N GLU A 135 -9.85 -26.24 -6.78
CA GLU A 135 -11.19 -26.78 -6.98
C GLU A 135 -12.29 -25.94 -6.31
N VAL A 136 -11.96 -25.27 -5.19
CA VAL A 136 -12.87 -24.34 -4.53
C VAL A 136 -12.98 -23.07 -5.36
N VAL A 137 -11.86 -22.53 -5.83
CA VAL A 137 -11.84 -21.34 -6.68
C VAL A 137 -12.60 -21.59 -7.99
N ASP A 138 -12.43 -22.75 -8.62
CA ASP A 138 -13.18 -23.15 -9.81
C ASP A 138 -14.71 -23.10 -9.57
N ALA A 139 -15.16 -23.68 -8.46
CA ALA A 139 -16.56 -23.65 -8.08
C ALA A 139 -17.06 -22.22 -7.79
N LEU A 140 -16.20 -21.35 -7.24
CA LEU A 140 -16.55 -19.94 -7.02
C LEU A 140 -16.70 -19.18 -8.33
N PHE A 141 -15.88 -19.44 -9.34
CA PHE A 141 -16.05 -18.83 -10.67
C PHE A 141 -17.40 -19.22 -11.29
N GLN A 142 -17.74 -20.51 -11.29
CA GLN A 142 -19.05 -20.99 -11.77
C GLN A 142 -20.21 -20.34 -11.00
N TRP A 143 -20.07 -20.21 -9.68
CA TRP A 143 -21.07 -19.54 -8.85
C TRP A 143 -21.26 -18.07 -9.26
N THR A 144 -20.19 -17.32 -9.52
CA THR A 144 -20.30 -15.91 -9.94
C THR A 144 -21.00 -15.71 -11.28
N GLU A 145 -21.05 -16.73 -12.15
CA GLU A 145 -21.81 -16.66 -13.42
C GLU A 145 -23.32 -16.78 -13.20
N THR A 146 -23.73 -17.43 -12.10
CA THR A 146 -25.15 -17.67 -11.78
C THR A 146 -25.76 -16.61 -10.86
N GLU A 147 -24.93 -15.83 -10.18
CA GLU A 147 -25.36 -14.79 -9.24
C GLU A 147 -25.38 -13.41 -9.89
N ALA A 148 -26.50 -12.71 -9.77
CA ALA A 148 -26.59 -11.33 -10.25
C ALA A 148 -25.68 -10.37 -9.48
N GLU A 149 -25.49 -10.62 -8.18
CA GLU A 149 -24.59 -9.84 -7.31
C GLU A 149 -23.87 -10.75 -6.32
N PRO A 150 -22.76 -11.39 -6.74
CA PRO A 150 -22.02 -12.31 -5.89
C PRO A 150 -21.42 -11.56 -4.69
N ARG A 151 -21.84 -11.93 -3.49
CA ARG A 151 -21.39 -11.33 -2.22
C ARG A 151 -20.63 -12.35 -1.37
N CYS A 152 -19.65 -11.83 -0.64
CA CYS A 152 -18.81 -12.61 0.25
C CYS A 152 -18.58 -11.83 1.54
N ARG A 153 -18.59 -12.55 2.66
CA ARG A 153 -18.25 -12.03 3.97
C ARG A 153 -16.97 -12.69 4.46
N ILE A 154 -16.00 -11.88 4.86
CA ILE A 154 -14.68 -12.32 5.32
C ILE A 154 -14.50 -11.86 6.76
N ASP A 155 -14.21 -12.81 7.63
CA ASP A 155 -13.87 -12.59 9.04
C ASP A 155 -12.39 -12.93 9.25
N LEU A 156 -11.55 -11.91 9.42
CA LEU A 156 -10.13 -12.07 9.70
C LEU A 156 -9.86 -12.50 11.15
N VAL A 157 -10.77 -12.20 12.07
CA VAL A 157 -10.64 -12.61 13.47
C VAL A 157 -10.80 -14.11 13.57
N ALA A 158 -11.82 -14.67 12.91
CA ALA A 158 -12.07 -16.11 12.85
C ALA A 158 -11.30 -16.84 11.73
N CYS A 159 -10.63 -16.10 10.84
CA CYS A 159 -9.99 -16.62 9.62
C CYS A 159 -10.95 -17.44 8.74
N ARG A 160 -12.13 -16.87 8.47
CA ARG A 160 -13.21 -17.50 7.70
C ARG A 160 -13.72 -16.65 6.56
N VAL A 161 -14.19 -17.32 5.52
CA VAL A 161 -14.88 -16.76 4.37
C VAL A 161 -16.24 -17.43 4.24
N ASP A 162 -17.31 -16.66 4.37
CA ASP A 162 -18.67 -17.07 4.06
C ASP A 162 -19.00 -16.64 2.62
N ILE A 163 -19.10 -17.61 1.71
CA ILE A 163 -19.28 -17.39 0.28
C ILE A 163 -20.02 -18.57 -0.36
N ALA A 164 -20.90 -18.31 -1.33
CA ALA A 164 -21.65 -19.35 -2.06
C ALA A 164 -22.40 -20.35 -1.14
N GLY A 165 -22.94 -19.87 -0.02
CA GLY A 165 -23.63 -20.70 0.98
C GLY A 165 -22.73 -21.63 1.79
N ARG A 166 -21.41 -21.43 1.76
CA ARG A 166 -20.41 -22.23 2.48
C ARG A 166 -19.56 -21.33 3.38
N THR A 167 -19.07 -21.91 4.45
CA THR A 167 -18.03 -21.31 5.29
C THR A 167 -16.72 -22.05 5.04
N LEU A 168 -15.69 -21.31 4.65
CA LEU A 168 -14.36 -21.82 4.32
C LEU A 168 -13.35 -21.20 5.28
N ASP A 169 -12.50 -22.03 5.89
CA ASP A 169 -11.37 -21.53 6.67
C ASP A 169 -10.21 -21.17 5.73
N PHE A 170 -9.45 -20.13 6.08
CA PHE A 170 -8.22 -19.77 5.39
C PHE A 170 -7.07 -19.58 6.37
N GLN A 171 -5.84 -19.62 5.86
CA GLN A 171 -4.65 -19.41 6.66
C GLN A 171 -4.03 -18.04 6.38
N VAL A 172 -3.61 -17.39 7.45
CA VAL A 172 -2.78 -16.17 7.43
C VAL A 172 -1.82 -16.28 8.60
N ASN A 173 -0.55 -15.93 8.40
CA ASN A 173 0.38 -15.96 9.52
C ASN A 173 0.02 -14.88 10.55
N GLU A 174 0.29 -15.17 11.82
CA GLU A 174 -0.15 -14.31 12.94
C GLU A 174 0.42 -12.88 12.85
N ARG A 175 1.62 -12.71 12.27
CA ARG A 175 2.22 -11.39 12.07
C ARG A 175 1.39 -10.56 11.09
N ASP A 176 1.12 -11.10 9.92
CA ASP A 176 0.39 -10.43 8.85
C ASP A 176 -1.08 -10.21 9.24
N ARG A 177 -1.68 -11.18 9.94
CA ARG A 177 -3.00 -11.06 10.55
C ARG A 177 -3.08 -9.87 11.49
N ARG A 178 -2.11 -9.72 12.40
CA ARG A 178 -2.05 -8.59 13.32
C ARG A 178 -1.86 -7.26 12.61
N MET A 179 -1.00 -7.21 11.59
CA MET A 179 -0.82 -5.99 10.78
C MET A 179 -2.14 -5.52 10.17
N LEU A 180 -2.92 -6.44 9.60
CA LEU A 180 -4.22 -6.14 9.03
C LEU A 180 -5.27 -5.75 10.08
N LEU A 181 -5.34 -6.47 11.21
CA LEU A 181 -6.28 -6.19 12.31
C LEU A 181 -6.06 -4.81 12.92
N GLU A 182 -4.81 -4.41 13.11
CA GLU A 182 -4.45 -3.13 13.73
C GLU A 182 -4.33 -1.98 12.71
N GLY A 183 -4.33 -2.30 11.41
CA GLY A 183 -4.09 -1.34 10.34
C GLY A 183 -2.67 -0.76 10.37
N TRP A 184 -1.67 -1.54 10.79
CA TRP A 184 -0.30 -1.07 10.91
C TRP A 184 0.38 -0.90 9.54
N ASP A 185 1.11 0.20 9.37
CA ASP A 185 2.11 0.34 8.31
C ASP A 185 3.53 0.00 8.80
N GLN A 186 4.50 0.00 7.87
CA GLN A 186 5.91 -0.33 8.15
C GLN A 186 6.56 0.61 9.18
N ILE A 187 6.08 1.86 9.31
CA ILE A 187 6.58 2.85 10.26
C ILE A 187 6.05 2.51 11.64
N GLU A 188 4.75 2.23 11.77
CA GLU A 188 4.14 1.80 13.04
C GLU A 188 4.80 0.53 13.57
N ARG A 189 5.17 -0.41 12.70
CA ARG A 189 5.95 -1.60 13.09
C ARG A 189 7.30 -1.24 13.71
N THR A 190 8.01 -0.27 13.16
CA THR A 190 9.31 0.18 13.71
C THR A 190 9.11 0.91 15.05
N LEU A 191 8.03 1.69 15.17
CA LEU A 191 7.68 2.40 16.39
C LEU A 191 7.35 1.46 17.56
N GLN A 192 6.83 0.26 17.31
CA GLN A 192 6.65 -0.77 18.36
C GLN A 192 7.98 -1.16 19.03
N HIS A 193 9.10 -1.06 18.31
CA HIS A 193 10.42 -1.37 18.86
C HIS A 193 11.15 -0.16 19.45
N ARG A 194 10.54 1.03 19.48
CA ARG A 194 11.20 2.29 19.89
C ARG A 194 11.84 2.19 21.28
N ALA A 195 11.17 1.55 22.24
CA ALA A 195 11.70 1.37 23.58
C ALA A 195 12.91 0.41 23.60
N ALA A 196 12.86 -0.66 22.82
CA ALA A 196 13.94 -1.63 22.69
C ALA A 196 15.14 -1.03 21.95
N ILE A 197 14.92 -0.27 20.88
CA ILE A 197 15.94 0.49 20.15
C ILE A 197 16.60 1.49 21.10
N ALA A 198 15.83 2.30 21.83
CA ALA A 198 16.38 3.26 22.77
C ALA A 198 17.15 2.59 23.92
N ALA A 199 16.71 1.42 24.39
CA ALA A 199 17.43 0.65 25.41
C ALA A 199 18.75 0.08 24.86
N PHE A 200 18.73 -0.43 23.63
CA PHE A 200 19.92 -0.87 22.91
C PHE A 200 20.90 0.29 22.72
N GLU A 201 20.45 1.44 22.22
CA GLU A 201 21.28 2.64 22.02
C GLU A 201 21.92 3.12 23.32
N ARG A 202 21.17 3.18 24.42
CA ARG A 202 21.70 3.54 25.75
C ARG A 202 22.75 2.54 26.25
N ARG A 203 22.59 1.25 25.97
CA ARG A 203 23.59 0.23 26.32
C ARG A 203 24.82 0.38 25.44
N TRP A 204 24.62 0.48 24.13
CA TRP A 204 25.68 0.57 23.13
C TRP A 204 26.57 1.81 23.34
N LEU A 205 25.98 2.97 23.63
CA LEU A 205 26.74 4.20 23.93
C LEU A 205 27.48 4.16 25.27
N ARG A 206 26.99 3.38 26.25
CA ARG A 206 27.73 3.15 27.51
C ARG A 206 28.95 2.26 27.28
N GLU A 207 28.81 1.23 26.45
CA GLU A 207 29.87 0.27 26.14
C GLU A 207 30.88 0.81 25.11
N HIS A 208 30.46 1.78 24.28
CA HIS A 208 31.29 2.39 23.23
C HIS A 208 31.26 3.93 23.33
N PRO A 209 31.89 4.53 24.36
CA PRO A 209 31.79 5.97 24.63
C PRO A 209 32.32 6.86 23.50
N TRP A 210 33.25 6.36 22.68
CA TRP A 210 33.80 7.08 21.52
C TRP A 210 32.80 7.30 20.37
N LEU A 211 31.64 6.62 20.40
CA LEU A 211 30.55 6.84 19.44
C LEU A 211 29.60 7.96 19.86
N ALA A 212 29.68 8.43 21.11
CA ALA A 212 28.89 9.57 21.57
C ALA A 212 29.40 10.84 20.86
N ARG A 213 28.72 11.26 19.78
CA ARG A 213 29.00 12.55 19.16
C ARG A 213 28.79 13.66 20.20
N ALA A 214 29.82 14.47 20.42
CA ALA A 214 29.70 15.69 21.20
C ALA A 214 28.56 16.56 20.62
N PRO A 215 27.74 17.21 21.47
CA PRO A 215 26.73 18.12 20.96
C PRO A 215 27.43 19.21 20.15
N VAL A 216 26.93 19.47 18.94
CA VAL A 216 27.34 20.65 18.17
C VAL A 216 26.91 21.85 18.99
N ALA A 217 27.85 22.44 19.73
CA ALA A 217 27.61 23.67 20.48
C ALA A 217 27.29 24.76 19.46
N GLY A 218 26.04 25.23 19.48
CA GLY A 218 25.60 26.39 18.71
C GLY A 218 26.57 27.55 18.92
N GLY A 219 26.94 28.18 17.80
CA GLY A 219 27.89 29.29 17.78
C GLY A 219 27.48 30.40 18.74
N ARG A 220 28.32 30.65 19.74
CA ARG A 220 28.32 31.92 20.46
C ARG A 220 29.08 32.91 19.59
N GLY A 221 28.35 33.86 18.99
CA GLY A 221 28.96 35.08 18.48
C GLY A 221 29.61 35.81 19.66
N SER A 222 30.93 35.77 19.73
CA SER A 222 31.69 36.64 20.64
C SER A 222 31.90 37.99 19.96
N GLY A 223 31.19 39.00 20.45
CA GLY A 223 31.55 40.39 20.21
C GLY A 223 33.00 40.63 20.64
N ARG A 224 33.73 41.40 19.82
CA ARG A 224 34.94 42.09 20.25
C ARG A 224 34.66 43.58 20.19
N ASP A 225 34.22 44.12 21.32
CA ASP A 225 34.50 45.50 21.69
C ASP A 225 36.01 45.63 21.94
N ARG A 226 36.65 46.57 21.25
CA ARG A 226 37.88 47.21 21.70
C ARG A 226 37.68 48.71 21.60
N ALA A 227 37.42 49.33 22.76
CA ALA A 227 37.51 50.76 22.96
C ALA A 227 38.79 51.10 23.73
N ARG A 228 39.38 52.25 23.39
CA ARG A 228 40.29 53.17 24.12
C ARG A 228 41.29 53.76 23.10
N GLU A 229 41.60 55.05 23.03
CA GLU A 229 41.27 56.25 23.82
C GLU A 229 41.83 57.45 23.00
N SER A 230 41.01 58.47 22.72
CA SER A 230 41.15 59.89 23.12
C SER A 230 42.17 60.79 22.40
N GLY A 231 41.66 61.91 21.85
CA GLY A 231 42.40 63.14 21.52
C GLY A 231 41.52 64.13 20.72
N PRO A 232 41.19 65.35 21.24
CA PRO A 232 40.26 66.30 20.62
C PRO A 232 40.95 67.47 19.87
N GLU A 233 40.14 68.41 19.36
CA GLU A 233 40.44 69.69 18.66
C GLU A 233 40.69 69.56 17.15
N SER A 234 40.19 70.41 16.24
CA SER A 234 39.45 71.68 16.29
C SER A 234 39.10 72.11 14.86
N GLY A 235 37.90 72.65 14.64
CA GLY A 235 37.65 73.79 13.72
C GLY A 235 37.69 73.58 12.19
N PRO A 236 37.12 74.52 11.41
CA PRO A 236 36.34 74.23 10.19
C PRO A 236 36.93 74.83 8.89
N GLU A 237 36.09 74.93 7.84
CA GLU A 237 36.29 75.55 6.50
C GLU A 237 36.73 74.59 5.38
N SER A 238 36.39 74.71 4.10
CA SER A 238 35.42 75.44 3.27
C SER A 238 35.74 74.96 1.84
N GLY A 239 34.74 74.79 0.94
CA GLY A 239 34.97 74.53 -0.49
C GLY A 239 33.99 73.59 -1.13
#